data_AF-A0A6J8DN48-F1
#
_entry.id   AF-A0A6J8DN48-F1
#
_cell.length_a   1.000
_cell.length_b   1.000
_cell.length_c   1.000
_cell.angle_alpha   90.00
_cell.angle_beta   90.00
_cell.angle_gamma   90.00
#
_symmetry.space_group_name_H-M   'P 1'
#
loop_
_entity.id
_entity.type
_entity.pdbx_description
1 polymer ?
#
loop_
_entity_poly.entity_id
_entity_poly.type
_entity_poly.pdbx_seq_one_letter_code
_entity_poly.pdbx_strand_id
1 'polypeptide(L)'
;MKKQDQSGKVVEQSISVKCCLNQRQQYRINLYNTTCRAEVNGRNHRAFFDELQDICKQMDNNKDYSSINQQIREECAKYQRTFSKEIIKPSITGSQSDNQSTDLSLAKKSNQNTVDTNKQSTDDNCPKCKRKLLSRRVFCIKGNHWIHYACEKLKKEEIEKLECDKNNIQYICTICSEADSISSEITDMQQHLPKIEKWKQPKH
;
A
#
# COMPACT_ATOMS: atom_id res chain seq x y z
N MET A 1 -8.38 -13.04 25.57
CA MET A 1 -8.95 -13.47 26.88
C MET A 1 -10.24 -14.21 26.59
N LYS A 2 -10.52 -15.32 27.28
CA LYS A 2 -11.75 -16.11 27.09
C LYS A 2 -12.56 -16.04 28.39
N LYS A 3 -13.86 -15.79 28.29
CA LYS A 3 -14.80 -16.00 29.40
C LYS A 3 -15.63 -17.24 29.11
N GLN A 4 -15.86 -18.05 30.13
CA GLN A 4 -16.66 -19.26 30.06
C GLN A 4 -17.92 -19.11 30.91
N ASP A 5 -19.01 -19.76 30.52
CA ASP A 5 -20.19 -19.90 31.37
C ASP A 5 -19.98 -20.96 32.47
N GLN A 6 -21.01 -21.18 33.30
CA GLN A 6 -20.99 -22.18 34.38
C GLN A 6 -20.83 -23.62 33.86
N SER A 7 -21.07 -23.86 32.57
CA SER A 7 -20.87 -25.17 31.91
C SER A 7 -19.49 -25.29 31.24
N GLY A 8 -18.63 -24.28 31.36
CA GLY A 8 -17.30 -24.25 30.75
C GLY A 8 -17.29 -23.87 29.26
N LYS A 9 -18.44 -23.50 28.67
CA LYS A 9 -18.51 -23.09 27.26
C LYS A 9 -18.01 -21.66 27.12
N VAL A 10 -17.18 -21.41 26.12
CA VAL A 10 -16.64 -20.08 25.83
C VAL A 10 -17.78 -19.18 25.34
N VAL A 11 -18.14 -18.19 26.15
CA VAL A 11 -19.21 -17.22 25.85
C VAL A 11 -18.66 -15.93 25.25
N GLU A 12 -17.42 -15.56 25.58
CA GLU A 12 -16.76 -14.37 25.06
C GLU A 12 -15.30 -14.66 24.75
N GLN A 13 -14.85 -14.25 23.57
CA GLN A 13 -13.45 -14.32 23.16
C GLN A 13 -12.99 -12.95 22.66
N SER A 14 -11.98 -12.38 23.33
CA SER A 14 -11.35 -11.14 22.88
C SER A 14 -10.02 -11.43 22.17
N ILE A 15 -9.93 -10.99 20.92
CA ILE A 15 -8.75 -11.03 20.07
C ILE A 15 -8.20 -9.60 19.96
N SER A 16 -6.95 -9.38 20.37
CA SER A 16 -6.32 -8.07 20.27
C SER A 16 -5.36 -8.07 19.08
N VAL A 17 -5.62 -7.20 18.11
CA VAL A 17 -4.77 -7.06 16.93
C VAL A 17 -3.78 -5.92 17.18
N LYS A 18 -2.51 -6.23 17.04
CA LYS A 18 -1.39 -5.29 17.27
C LYS A 18 -0.70 -5.03 15.94
N CYS A 19 -0.25 -3.79 15.77
CA CYS A 19 0.62 -3.44 14.66
C CYS A 19 1.95 -4.19 14.80
N CYS A 20 2.36 -4.92 13.76
CA CYS A 20 3.62 -5.68 13.76
C CYS A 20 4.85 -4.80 14.02
N LEU A 21 4.84 -3.55 13.54
CA LEU A 21 5.97 -2.63 13.61
C LEU A 21 6.23 -2.04 14.99
N ASN A 22 5.17 -1.76 15.77
CA ASN A 22 5.28 -1.03 17.04
C ASN A 22 4.58 -1.72 18.21
N GLN A 23 3.99 -2.89 17.99
CA GLN A 23 3.25 -3.69 18.98
C GLN A 23 2.08 -2.96 19.67
N ARG A 24 1.70 -1.76 19.19
CA ARG A 24 0.54 -1.04 19.70
C ARG A 24 -0.73 -1.71 19.20
N GLN A 25 -1.70 -1.84 20.10
CA GLN A 25 -3.01 -2.37 19.76
C GLN A 25 -3.70 -1.43 18.77
N GLN A 26 -4.02 -1.93 17.58
CA GLN A 26 -4.75 -1.21 16.54
C GLN A 26 -6.25 -1.25 16.84
N TYR A 27 -6.75 -2.46 17.10
CA TYR A 27 -8.13 -2.73 17.45
C TYR A 27 -8.23 -4.03 18.26
N ARG A 28 -9.40 -4.24 18.87
CA ARG A 28 -9.80 -5.46 19.56
C ARG A 28 -11.13 -5.93 18.99
N ILE A 29 -11.20 -7.22 18.71
CA ILE A 29 -12.42 -7.91 18.31
C ILE A 29 -12.91 -8.68 19.54
N ASN A 30 -14.13 -8.37 19.99
CA ASN A 30 -14.83 -9.17 20.98
C ASN A 30 -15.87 -10.03 20.27
N LEU A 31 -15.74 -11.34 20.39
CA LEU A 31 -16.65 -12.33 19.84
C LEU A 31 -17.55 -12.84 20.98
N TYR A 32 -18.85 -12.70 20.84
CA TYR A 32 -19.86 -13.16 21.79
C TYR A 32 -20.59 -14.36 21.18
N ASN A 33 -20.17 -15.56 21.56
CA ASN A 33 -20.65 -16.80 20.95
C ASN A 33 -22.12 -17.09 21.28
N THR A 34 -22.61 -16.63 22.43
CA THR A 34 -24.01 -16.85 22.85
C THR A 34 -25.01 -15.99 22.10
N THR A 35 -24.60 -14.81 21.65
CA THR A 35 -25.45 -13.85 20.94
C THR A 35 -25.11 -13.74 19.46
N CYS A 36 -24.18 -14.55 18.96
CA CYS A 36 -23.63 -14.48 17.60
C CYS A 36 -23.23 -13.06 17.19
N ARG A 37 -22.64 -12.31 18.13
CA ARG A 37 -22.30 -10.89 17.95
C ARG A 37 -20.80 -10.69 17.93
N ALA A 38 -20.32 -9.80 17.05
CA ALA A 38 -18.95 -9.32 17.06
C ALA A 38 -18.92 -7.80 17.31
N GLU A 39 -18.03 -7.34 18.18
CA GLU A 39 -17.77 -5.92 18.40
C GLU A 39 -16.30 -5.61 18.11
N VAL A 40 -16.06 -4.64 17.22
CA VAL A 40 -14.72 -4.18 16.88
C VAL A 40 -14.51 -2.81 17.50
N ASN A 41 -13.55 -2.72 18.42
CA ASN A 41 -13.21 -1.50 19.13
C ASN A 41 -11.77 -1.08 18.82
N GLY A 42 -11.54 0.17 18.39
CA GLY A 42 -10.18 0.65 18.12
C GLY A 42 -10.12 1.97 17.36
N ARG A 43 -8.92 2.57 17.33
CA ARG A 43 -8.68 3.83 16.60
C ARG A 43 -8.62 3.64 15.09
N ASN A 44 -8.35 2.42 14.62
CA ASN A 44 -8.19 2.12 13.20
C ASN A 44 -9.13 0.98 12.76
N HIS A 45 -10.44 1.21 12.84
CA HIS A 45 -11.44 0.25 12.37
C HIS A 45 -11.38 0.03 10.85
N ARG A 46 -10.76 0.94 10.07
CA ARG A 46 -10.52 0.72 8.64
C ARG A 46 -9.57 -0.44 8.38
N ALA A 47 -8.50 -0.55 9.16
CA ALA A 47 -7.56 -1.67 9.03
C ALA A 47 -8.23 -3.03 9.27
N PHE A 48 -9.30 -3.09 10.07
CA PHE A 48 -10.08 -4.33 10.23
C PHE A 48 -10.71 -4.79 8.91
N PHE A 49 -11.17 -3.87 8.05
CA PHE A 49 -11.73 -4.23 6.74
C PHE A 49 -10.64 -4.66 5.75
N ASP A 50 -9.47 -4.03 5.80
CA ASP A 50 -8.33 -4.40 4.93
C ASP A 50 -7.75 -5.77 5.31
N GLU A 51 -7.74 -6.10 6.61
CA GLU A 51 -7.21 -7.36 7.16
C GLU A 51 -8.30 -8.42 7.38
N LEU A 52 -9.55 -8.15 7.00
CA LEU A 52 -10.72 -9.00 7.28
C LEU A 52 -10.56 -10.42 6.73
N GLN A 53 -9.91 -10.55 5.56
CA GLN A 53 -9.66 -11.86 4.97
C GLN A 53 -8.79 -12.74 5.87
N ASP A 54 -7.79 -12.17 6.55
CA ASP A 54 -6.88 -12.96 7.37
C ASP A 54 -7.52 -13.34 8.71
N ILE A 55 -8.41 -12.48 9.24
CA ILE A 55 -9.26 -12.82 10.39
C ILE A 55 -10.21 -13.97 10.03
N CYS A 56 -10.90 -13.87 8.88
CA CYS A 56 -11.78 -14.93 8.39
C CYS A 56 -11.01 -16.26 8.22
N LYS A 57 -9.80 -16.23 7.64
CA LYS A 57 -8.95 -17.43 7.49
C LYS A 57 -8.56 -18.04 8.83
N GLN A 58 -8.18 -17.22 9.82
CA GLN A 58 -7.84 -17.71 11.16
C GLN A 58 -9.04 -18.34 11.86
N MET A 59 -10.24 -17.82 11.63
CA MET A 59 -11.47 -18.38 12.18
C MET A 59 -11.94 -19.62 11.40
N ASP A 60 -11.79 -19.67 10.08
CA ASP A 60 -12.16 -20.82 9.23
C ASP A 60 -11.31 -22.08 9.57
N ASN A 61 -10.08 -21.90 10.07
CA ASN A 61 -9.26 -23.00 10.59
C ASN A 61 -9.87 -23.69 11.83
N ASN A 62 -10.80 -23.03 12.52
CA ASN A 62 -11.61 -23.64 13.58
C ASN A 62 -13.00 -23.97 13.00
N LYS A 63 -13.26 -25.25 12.72
CA LYS A 63 -14.47 -25.73 12.02
C LYS A 63 -15.80 -25.26 12.63
N ASP A 64 -15.82 -24.91 13.92
CA ASP A 64 -17.01 -24.43 14.64
C ASP A 64 -17.47 -23.00 14.27
N TYR A 65 -16.68 -22.23 13.50
CA TYR A 65 -16.96 -20.81 13.26
C TYR A 65 -17.42 -20.49 11.83
N SER A 66 -17.69 -21.48 10.98
CA SER A 66 -18.01 -21.24 9.56
C SER A 66 -19.26 -20.35 9.36
N SER A 67 -20.30 -20.56 10.17
CA SER A 67 -21.54 -19.76 10.14
C SER A 67 -21.32 -18.34 10.62
N ILE A 68 -20.51 -18.16 11.67
CA ILE A 68 -20.13 -16.84 12.20
C ILE A 68 -19.27 -16.08 11.18
N ASN A 69 -18.33 -16.75 10.51
CA ASN A 69 -17.52 -16.15 9.45
C ASN A 69 -18.36 -15.72 8.26
N GLN A 70 -19.37 -16.51 7.89
CA GLN A 70 -20.31 -16.11 6.86
C GLN A 70 -21.07 -14.83 7.25
N GLN A 71 -21.59 -14.75 8.48
CA GLN A 71 -22.27 -13.55 8.98
C GLN A 71 -21.35 -12.32 9.00
N ILE A 72 -20.10 -12.48 9.45
CA ILE A 72 -19.10 -11.40 9.44
C ILE A 72 -18.83 -10.92 8.01
N ARG A 73 -18.69 -11.85 7.05
CA ARG A 73 -18.49 -11.53 5.63
C ARG A 73 -19.68 -10.75 5.06
N GLU A 74 -20.91 -11.18 5.35
CA GLU A 74 -22.14 -10.53 4.90
C GLU A 74 -22.30 -9.11 5.47
N GLU A 75 -22.05 -8.92 6.77
CA GLU A 75 -22.10 -7.59 7.40
C GLU A 75 -20.99 -6.66 6.88
N CYS A 76 -19.77 -7.17 6.68
CA CYS A 76 -18.71 -6.37 6.09
C CYS A 76 -19.03 -5.93 4.64
N ALA A 77 -19.66 -6.81 3.86
CA ALA A 77 -20.11 -6.49 2.52
C ALA A 77 -21.21 -5.40 2.52
N LYS A 78 -22.13 -5.42 3.50
CA LYS A 78 -23.12 -4.34 3.69
C LYS A 78 -22.41 -3.02 4.02
N TYR A 79 -21.45 -3.04 4.94
CA TYR A 79 -20.71 -1.85 5.37
C TYR A 79 -19.90 -1.23 4.22
N GLN A 80 -19.20 -2.05 3.42
CA GLN A 80 -18.49 -1.59 2.23
C GLN A 80 -19.42 -0.91 1.21
N ARG A 81 -20.61 -1.47 0.97
CA ARG A 81 -21.61 -0.85 0.07
C ARG A 81 -22.08 0.51 0.58
N THR A 82 -22.26 0.67 1.88
CA THR A 82 -22.68 1.94 2.48
C THR A 82 -21.57 3.00 2.38
N PHE A 83 -20.33 2.63 2.69
CA PHE A 83 -19.18 3.54 2.59
C PHE A 83 -18.88 3.97 1.16
N SER A 84 -18.96 3.05 0.18
CA SER A 84 -18.77 3.39 -1.23
C SER A 84 -19.85 4.35 -1.75
N LYS A 85 -21.05 4.36 -1.15
CA LYS A 85 -22.11 5.32 -1.49
C LYS A 85 -21.88 6.70 -0.87
N GLU A 86 -21.20 6.80 0.26
CA GLU A 86 -20.89 8.10 0.90
C GLU A 86 -19.70 8.81 0.24
N ILE A 87 -18.75 8.08 -0.34
CA ILE A 87 -17.57 8.65 -1.02
C ILE A 87 -17.95 9.23 -2.42
N ILE A 88 -19.09 8.81 -2.99
CA ILE A 88 -19.61 9.32 -4.26
C ILE A 88 -20.80 10.26 -3.99
N LYS A 89 -20.61 11.28 -3.17
CA LYS A 89 -21.32 12.55 -3.40
C LYS A 89 -20.34 13.47 -4.11
N PRO A 90 -20.35 13.51 -5.46
CA PRO A 90 -19.61 14.55 -6.16
C PRO A 90 -20.08 15.88 -5.59
N SER A 91 -19.15 16.65 -5.03
CA SER A 91 -19.40 18.04 -4.69
C SER A 91 -19.62 18.76 -6.01
N ILE A 92 -20.89 18.86 -6.43
CA ILE A 92 -21.30 19.63 -7.60
C ILE A 92 -21.17 21.10 -7.22
N THR A 93 -19.95 21.61 -7.28
CA THR A 93 -19.68 23.03 -7.48
C THR A 93 -19.28 23.16 -8.93
N GLY A 94 -20.19 23.71 -9.72
CA GLY A 94 -20.12 23.74 -11.17
C GLY A 94 -18.90 24.46 -11.70
N SER A 95 -18.43 23.98 -12.85
CA SER A 95 -17.78 24.80 -13.86
C SER A 95 -18.10 24.14 -15.19
N GLN A 96 -18.88 24.87 -15.99
CA GLN A 96 -19.17 24.53 -17.38
C GLN A 96 -17.88 24.65 -18.20
N SER A 97 -17.57 23.63 -19.00
CA SER A 97 -16.99 23.81 -20.33
C SER A 97 -17.00 22.49 -21.09
N ASP A 98 -17.98 22.37 -21.97
CA ASP A 98 -17.99 21.82 -23.33
C ASP A 98 -16.91 20.83 -23.79
N ASN A 99 -17.43 19.73 -24.35
CA ASN A 99 -16.99 19.03 -25.56
C ASN A 99 -15.58 18.41 -25.60
N GLN A 100 -15.50 17.09 -25.49
CA GLN A 100 -15.30 16.24 -26.69
C GLN A 100 -15.38 14.73 -26.36
N SER A 101 -16.08 14.06 -27.27
CA SER A 101 -16.28 12.63 -27.40
C SER A 101 -14.98 11.91 -27.78
N THR A 102 -14.76 10.68 -27.31
CA THR A 102 -14.32 9.55 -28.16
C THR A 102 -14.37 8.20 -27.44
N ASP A 103 -15.05 7.29 -28.13
CA ASP A 103 -15.06 5.84 -28.19
C ASP A 103 -14.50 4.93 -27.07
N LEU A 104 -15.42 4.06 -26.63
CA LEU A 104 -15.18 2.75 -26.05
C LEU A 104 -14.48 1.81 -27.05
N SER A 105 -13.47 1.09 -26.59
CA SER A 105 -13.27 -0.29 -27.05
C SER A 105 -12.70 -1.19 -25.96
N LEU A 106 -13.42 -2.29 -25.72
CA LEU A 106 -13.03 -3.43 -24.89
C LEU A 106 -11.84 -4.17 -25.51
N ALA A 107 -10.87 -4.58 -24.69
CA ALA A 107 -10.12 -5.82 -24.91
C ALA A 107 -9.65 -6.43 -23.59
N LYS A 108 -10.27 -7.56 -23.24
CA LYS A 108 -9.73 -8.56 -22.31
C LYS A 108 -8.39 -9.07 -22.84
N LYS A 109 -7.37 -9.18 -21.98
CA LYS A 109 -6.38 -10.28 -22.06
C LYS A 109 -5.69 -10.48 -20.72
N SER A 110 -5.99 -11.66 -20.17
CA SER A 110 -5.23 -12.39 -19.16
C SER A 110 -3.78 -12.57 -19.61
N ASN A 111 -2.82 -12.32 -18.73
CA ASN A 111 -1.54 -13.03 -18.80
C ASN A 111 -0.97 -13.21 -17.40
N GLN A 112 -0.98 -14.47 -16.97
CA GLN A 112 -0.20 -14.98 -15.85
C GLN A 112 1.28 -14.93 -16.26
N ASN A 113 2.10 -14.19 -15.53
CA ASN A 113 3.54 -14.39 -15.54
C ASN A 113 4.00 -14.59 -14.10
N THR A 114 4.47 -15.80 -13.85
CA THR A 114 5.20 -16.25 -12.68
C THR A 114 6.49 -15.44 -12.53
N VAL A 115 6.57 -14.64 -11.48
CA VAL A 115 7.78 -13.90 -11.12
C VAL A 115 8.55 -14.73 -10.10
N ASP A 116 9.71 -15.21 -10.54
CA ASP A 116 10.77 -15.70 -9.67
C ASP A 116 11.03 -14.69 -8.55
N THR A 117 10.78 -15.11 -7.32
CA THR A 117 10.92 -14.27 -6.13
C THR A 117 12.40 -14.16 -5.79
N ASN A 118 13.11 -13.37 -6.60
CA ASN A 118 14.43 -12.89 -6.26
C ASN A 118 14.28 -12.10 -4.95
N LYS A 119 14.92 -12.58 -3.89
CA LYS A 119 14.77 -12.12 -2.51
C LYS A 119 15.35 -10.71 -2.40
N GLN A 120 14.57 -9.73 -2.86
CA GLN A 120 14.91 -8.32 -2.84
C GLN A 120 14.99 -7.92 -1.38
N SER A 121 16.22 -7.78 -0.87
CA SER A 121 16.46 -7.18 0.44
C SER A 121 16.00 -5.73 0.35
N THR A 122 14.73 -5.50 0.67
CA THR A 122 14.23 -4.17 0.90
C THR A 122 14.90 -3.68 2.16
N ASP A 123 16.07 -3.07 2.00
CA ASP A 123 16.73 -2.37 3.09
C ASP A 123 15.73 -1.38 3.67
N ASP A 124 15.35 -1.59 4.92
CA ASP A 124 14.38 -0.78 5.66
C ASP A 124 14.92 0.62 6.00
N ASN A 125 16.00 1.06 5.34
CA ASN A 125 16.68 2.31 5.61
C ASN A 125 16.44 3.33 4.48
N CYS A 126 16.15 4.57 4.87
CA CYS A 126 16.00 5.67 3.94
C CYS A 126 17.36 5.96 3.25
N PRO A 127 17.44 6.04 1.92
CA PRO A 127 18.71 6.26 1.22
C PRO A 127 19.31 7.64 1.48
N LYS A 128 18.47 8.63 1.85
CA LYS A 128 18.89 10.03 2.08
C LYS A 128 19.46 10.25 3.48
N CYS A 129 18.80 9.76 4.52
CA CYS A 129 19.23 9.97 5.91
C CYS A 129 19.83 8.73 6.58
N LYS A 130 19.88 7.59 5.88
CA LYS A 130 20.39 6.28 6.34
C LYS A 130 19.73 5.74 7.62
N ARG A 131 18.62 6.32 8.07
CA ARG A 131 17.83 5.87 9.23
C ARG A 131 16.71 4.93 8.81
N LYS A 132 16.30 4.04 9.73
CA LYS A 132 15.17 3.13 9.57
C LYS A 132 13.87 3.87 9.21
N LEU A 133 13.08 3.29 8.33
CA LEU A 133 11.83 3.82 7.79
C LEU A 133 10.64 3.64 8.75
N LEU A 134 10.73 4.13 9.98
CA LEU A 134 9.66 3.95 10.98
C LEU A 134 8.53 4.99 10.88
N SER A 135 8.75 6.06 10.11
CA SER A 135 7.81 7.18 9.94
C SER A 135 7.17 7.17 8.55
N ARG A 136 6.27 8.13 8.29
CA ARG A 136 5.59 8.26 7.00
C ARG A 136 6.60 8.37 5.85
N ARG A 137 6.33 7.62 4.78
CA ARG A 137 7.29 7.33 3.70
C ARG A 137 6.56 7.14 2.38
N VAL A 138 7.26 7.39 1.29
CA VAL A 138 6.81 7.18 -0.09
C VAL A 138 7.76 6.25 -0.83
N PHE A 139 7.21 5.50 -1.76
CA PHE A 139 7.97 4.59 -2.61
C PHE A 139 8.43 5.32 -3.87
N CYS A 140 9.74 5.31 -4.12
CA CYS A 140 10.32 5.81 -5.37
C CYS A 140 10.32 4.68 -6.39
N ILE A 141 9.54 4.84 -7.48
CA ILE A 141 9.41 3.82 -8.52
C ILE A 141 10.71 3.61 -9.29
N LYS A 142 11.48 4.69 -9.49
CA LYS A 142 12.71 4.66 -10.28
C LYS A 142 13.85 3.99 -9.53
N GLY A 143 13.99 4.29 -8.24
CA GLY A 143 15.05 3.74 -7.40
C GLY A 143 14.67 2.45 -6.68
N ASN A 144 13.42 1.99 -6.83
CA ASN A 144 12.86 0.82 -6.15
C ASN A 144 13.15 0.80 -4.63
N HIS A 145 12.91 1.93 -3.97
CA HIS A 145 13.18 2.09 -2.53
C HIS A 145 12.20 3.05 -1.87
N TRP A 146 12.09 2.95 -0.54
CA TRP A 146 11.27 3.83 0.27
C TRP A 146 12.08 5.02 0.81
N ILE A 147 11.45 6.20 0.88
CA ILE A 147 12.07 7.43 1.39
C ILE A 147 11.11 8.18 2.32
N HIS A 148 11.63 8.81 3.37
CA HIS A 148 10.81 9.60 4.28
C HIS A 148 10.26 10.87 3.61
N TYR A 149 9.00 11.21 3.86
CA TYR A 149 8.43 12.49 3.40
C TYR A 149 9.24 13.69 3.88
N ALA A 150 9.70 13.66 5.14
CA ALA A 150 10.53 14.72 5.71
C ALA A 150 11.90 14.84 5.03
N CYS A 151 12.48 13.73 4.56
CA CYS A 151 13.73 13.74 3.81
C CYS A 151 13.55 14.39 2.43
N GLU A 152 12.39 14.20 1.82
CA GLU A 152 12.00 14.84 0.55
C GLU A 152 11.39 16.23 0.71
N LYS A 153 11.21 16.69 1.97
CA LYS A 153 10.59 17.97 2.30
C LYS A 153 9.20 18.14 1.64
N LEU A 154 8.47 17.05 1.47
CA LEU A 154 7.14 17.07 0.87
C LEU A 154 6.17 17.82 1.77
N LYS A 155 5.38 18.70 1.17
CA LYS A 155 4.34 19.48 1.86
C LYS A 155 3.15 18.59 2.19
N LYS A 156 2.33 19.03 3.13
CA LYS A 156 1.16 18.27 3.60
C LYS A 156 0.21 17.95 2.44
N GLU A 157 -0.01 18.90 1.55
CA GLU A 157 -0.90 18.77 0.39
C GLU A 157 -0.39 17.72 -0.61
N GLU A 158 0.94 17.65 -0.82
CA GLU A 158 1.56 16.67 -1.71
C GLU A 158 1.48 15.26 -1.11
N ILE A 159 1.71 15.16 0.21
CA ILE A 159 1.58 13.91 0.93
C ILE A 159 0.14 13.39 0.85
N GLU A 160 -0.86 14.25 1.05
CA GLU A 160 -2.28 13.88 0.95
C GLU A 160 -2.62 13.38 -0.45
N LYS A 161 -2.14 14.05 -1.52
CA LYS A 161 -2.32 13.57 -2.90
C LYS A 161 -1.71 12.18 -3.11
N LEU A 162 -0.46 11.99 -2.69
CA LEU A 162 0.25 10.70 -2.82
C LEU A 162 -0.42 9.57 -2.02
N GLU A 163 -1.03 9.88 -0.88
CA GLU A 163 -1.71 8.88 -0.04
C GLU A 163 -3.16 8.60 -0.47
N CYS A 164 -3.84 9.54 -1.12
CA CYS A 164 -5.18 9.33 -1.69
C CYS A 164 -5.14 8.43 -2.93
N ASP A 165 -4.18 8.66 -3.83
CA ASP A 165 -4.10 7.98 -5.14
C ASP A 165 -2.95 6.97 -5.20
N LYS A 166 -2.87 6.07 -4.20
CA LYS A 166 -1.78 5.08 -4.06
C LYS A 166 -1.53 4.21 -5.29
N ASN A 167 -2.55 4.03 -6.13
CA ASN A 167 -2.47 3.15 -7.30
C ASN A 167 -2.11 3.90 -8.60
N ASN A 168 -2.14 5.23 -8.61
CA ASN A 168 -2.06 5.99 -9.86
C ASN A 168 -0.93 7.03 -9.89
N ILE A 169 -0.47 7.51 -8.74
CA ILE A 169 0.61 8.49 -8.70
C ILE A 169 1.96 7.80 -8.58
N GLN A 170 2.72 7.84 -9.67
CA GLN A 170 4.13 7.47 -9.69
C GLN A 170 4.96 8.59 -9.05
N TYR A 171 5.81 8.23 -8.09
CA TYR A 171 6.71 9.17 -7.41
C TYR A 171 8.18 8.83 -7.69
N ILE A 172 8.96 9.86 -8.02
CA ILE A 172 10.41 9.78 -8.22
C ILE A 172 11.06 10.71 -7.19
N CYS A 173 11.97 10.17 -6.36
CA CYS A 173 12.66 10.96 -5.35
C CYS A 173 13.75 11.86 -5.95
N THR A 174 14.13 12.91 -5.22
CA THR A 174 15.19 13.86 -5.59
C THR A 174 16.51 13.18 -5.94
N ILE A 175 16.94 12.19 -5.15
CA ILE A 175 18.18 11.42 -5.42
C ILE A 175 18.13 10.76 -6.79
N CYS A 176 17.01 10.14 -7.13
CA CYS A 176 16.84 9.49 -8.43
C CYS A 176 16.65 10.50 -9.55
N SER A 177 16.01 11.64 -9.29
CA SER A 177 15.82 12.71 -10.29
C SER A 177 17.16 13.35 -10.70
N GLU A 178 18.04 13.64 -9.74
CA GLU A 178 19.34 14.27 -9.99
C GLU A 178 20.30 13.33 -10.74
N ALA A 179 20.21 12.02 -10.50
CA ALA A 179 21.05 11.03 -11.18
C ALA A 179 20.83 10.99 -12.72
N ASP A 180 19.63 11.33 -13.20
CA ASP A 180 19.38 11.44 -14.65
C ASP A 180 20.07 12.65 -15.25
N SER A 181 20.04 13.79 -14.56
CA SER A 181 20.63 15.04 -15.04
C SER A 181 22.13 14.91 -15.27
N ILE A 182 22.83 14.18 -14.38
CA ILE A 182 24.28 13.95 -14.51
C ILE A 182 24.59 13.01 -15.69
N SER A 183 23.76 12.00 -15.93
CA SER A 183 23.98 11.07 -17.06
C SER A 183 23.82 11.75 -18.42
N SER A 184 22.91 12.73 -18.53
CA SER A 184 22.78 13.52 -19.76
C SER A 184 24.01 14.39 -20.05
N GLU A 185 24.58 15.04 -19.04
CA GLU A 185 25.75 15.92 -19.22
C GLU A 185 27.02 15.16 -19.62
N ILE A 186 27.23 13.96 -19.08
CA ILE A 186 28.39 13.11 -19.44
C ILE A 186 28.30 12.66 -20.91
N THR A 187 27.09 12.41 -21.40
CA THR A 187 26.89 11.96 -22.80
C THR A 187 27.21 13.07 -23.80
N ASP A 188 26.86 14.32 -23.48
CA ASP A 188 27.17 15.47 -24.34
C ASP A 188 28.67 15.81 -24.33
N MET A 189 29.36 15.63 -23.20
CA MET A 189 30.81 15.86 -23.13
C MET A 189 31.63 14.85 -23.94
N GLN A 190 31.17 13.60 -24.07
CA GLN A 190 31.88 12.56 -24.83
C GLN A 190 31.82 12.78 -26.36
N GLN A 191 30.87 13.59 -26.87
CA GLN A 191 30.80 13.90 -28.30
C GLN A 191 31.86 14.91 -28.77
N HIS A 192 32.49 15.64 -27.84
CA HIS A 192 33.50 16.66 -28.15
C HIS A 192 34.95 16.20 -27.95
N LEU A 193 35.19 14.93 -27.61
CA LEU A 193 36.56 14.43 -27.54
C LEU A 193 37.17 14.38 -28.95
N PRO A 194 38.31 15.07 -29.19
CA PRO A 194 38.96 15.04 -30.48
C PRO A 194 39.32 13.59 -30.83
N LYS A 195 38.99 13.16 -32.05
CA LYS A 195 39.35 11.85 -32.57
C LYS A 195 40.86 11.69 -32.42
N ILE A 196 41.28 10.88 -31.45
CA ILE A 196 42.69 10.54 -31.26
C ILE A 196 43.11 9.80 -32.53
N GLU A 197 43.90 10.47 -33.37
CA GLU A 197 44.50 9.86 -34.54
C GLU A 197 45.32 8.66 -34.08
N LYS A 198 45.02 7.50 -34.66
CA LYS A 198 45.71 6.26 -34.36
C LYS A 198 47.20 6.45 -34.63
N TRP A 199 47.99 6.46 -33.57
CA TRP A 199 49.45 6.42 -33.66
C TRP A 199 49.83 5.16 -34.43
N LYS A 200 50.37 5.33 -35.64
CA LYS A 200 50.93 4.23 -36.42
C LYS A 200 52.12 3.68 -35.65
N GLN A 201 52.03 2.43 -35.21
CA GLN A 201 53.17 1.76 -34.62
C GLN A 201 54.27 1.61 -35.68
N PRO A 202 55.54 1.88 -35.32
CA PRO A 202 56.67 1.64 -36.21
C PRO A 202 56.76 0.13 -36.51
N LYS A 203 56.85 -0.22 -37.80
CA LYS A 203 57.12 -1.59 -38.22
C LYS A 203 58.58 -1.92 -37.90
N HIS A 204 58.79 -2.99 -37.14
CA HIS A 204 60.10 -3.60 -36.92
C HIS A 204 60.43 -4.59 -38.04
#